data_AF-A0A6V7GX09-F1
#
_entry.id   AF-A0A6V7GX09-F1
#
_cell.length_a   1.000
_cell.length_b   1.000
_cell.length_c   1.000
_cell.angle_alpha   90.00
_cell.angle_beta   90.00
_cell.angle_gamma   90.00
#
_symmetry.space_group_name_H-M   'P 1'
#
loop_
_entity.id
_entity.type
_entity.pdbx_description
1 polymer ?
#
loop_
_entity_poly.entity_id
_entity_poly.type
_entity_poly.pdbx_seq_one_letter_code
_entity_poly.pdbx_strand_id
1 'polypeptide(L)'
;MLESRRIRIRQESMDDILDKLLTPLSRHSSAHNAAIALQNEFETMVLEDTKLRGKACKAYTSWMRFYSSYPRDMREIFNRRTAHLGHYAKSFALRETPQRIGGMGKKLHEKDNSQQQHNNRLTNEKPDGEPVKKQKRQGDEPKMGLLKRVRMLNTSEYDSGLEPAKKPKKS
;
A
#
# COMPACT_ATOMS: atom_id res chain seq x y z
N MET A 1 -30.08 -8.40 -10.77
CA MET A 1 -28.82 -8.92 -10.17
C MET A 1 -28.05 -7.92 -9.29
N LEU A 2 -28.39 -6.62 -9.22
CA LEU A 2 -27.93 -5.73 -8.13
C LEU A 2 -29.11 -4.98 -7.49
N GLU A 3 -30.06 -4.56 -8.32
CA GLU A 3 -31.30 -3.90 -7.89
C GLU A 3 -32.20 -4.82 -7.05
N SER A 4 -32.21 -6.12 -7.33
CA SER A 4 -32.89 -7.15 -6.52
C SER A 4 -32.29 -7.26 -5.10
N ARG A 5 -31.03 -6.83 -4.92
CA ARG A 5 -30.37 -6.69 -3.62
C ARG A 5 -30.47 -5.27 -3.05
N ARG A 6 -31.36 -4.44 -3.61
CA ARG A 6 -31.55 -3.01 -3.27
C ARG A 6 -30.29 -2.14 -3.46
N ILE A 7 -29.34 -2.59 -4.27
CA ILE A 7 -28.15 -1.81 -4.61
C ILE A 7 -28.45 -1.03 -5.88
N ARG A 8 -28.49 0.30 -5.77
CA ARG A 8 -28.69 1.23 -6.89
C ARG A 8 -27.35 1.88 -7.22
N ILE A 9 -26.87 1.67 -8.44
CA ILE A 9 -25.68 2.36 -8.95
C ILE A 9 -26.17 3.57 -9.73
N ARG A 10 -25.59 4.74 -9.45
CA ARG A 10 -25.82 5.97 -10.21
C ARG A 10 -24.49 6.44 -10.77
N GLN A 11 -24.51 6.87 -12.02
CA GLN A 11 -23.41 7.59 -12.61
C GLN A 11 -23.50 9.05 -12.14
N GLU A 12 -22.42 9.56 -11.58
CA GLU A 12 -22.29 10.97 -11.20
C GLU A 12 -21.40 11.67 -12.22
N SER A 13 -21.77 12.87 -12.65
CA SER A 13 -20.91 13.69 -13.50
C SER A 13 -19.82 14.35 -12.66
N MET A 14 -18.65 14.56 -13.26
CA MET A 14 -17.58 15.33 -12.64
C MET A 14 -18.02 16.78 -12.41
N ASP A 15 -18.76 17.35 -13.35
CA ASP A 15 -19.17 18.75 -13.30
C ASP A 15 -20.12 19.01 -12.11
N ASP A 16 -21.04 18.08 -11.82
CA ASP A 16 -21.95 18.15 -10.67
C ASP A 16 -21.21 18.23 -9.32
N ILE A 17 -20.02 17.62 -9.26
CA ILE A 17 -19.15 17.66 -8.07
C ILE A 17 -18.37 18.97 -8.02
N LEU A 18 -17.82 19.40 -9.16
CA LEU A 18 -17.02 20.62 -9.24
C LEU A 18 -17.85 21.89 -9.02
N ASP A 19 -19.12 21.90 -9.43
CA ASP A 19 -20.03 23.02 -9.21
C ASP A 19 -20.27 23.30 -7.72
N LYS A 20 -20.11 22.29 -6.85
CA LYS A 20 -20.19 22.49 -5.38
C LYS A 20 -19.06 23.35 -4.83
N LEU A 21 -17.96 23.53 -5.58
CA LEU A 21 -16.88 24.46 -5.22
C LEU A 21 -17.30 25.92 -5.42
N LEU A 22 -18.27 26.19 -6.30
CA LEU A 22 -18.81 27.51 -6.58
C LEU A 22 -19.89 27.86 -5.55
N THR A 23 -19.45 28.16 -4.33
CA THR A 23 -20.32 28.78 -3.33
C THR A 23 -20.52 30.27 -3.64
N PRO A 24 -21.58 30.93 -3.12
CA PRO A 24 -21.82 32.36 -3.37
C PRO A 24 -20.65 33.28 -2.95
N LEU A 25 -19.77 32.78 -2.08
CA LEU A 25 -18.58 33.48 -1.59
C LEU A 25 -17.28 33.01 -2.27
N SER A 26 -17.39 32.16 -3.30
CA SER A 26 -16.23 31.65 -4.01
C SER A 26 -15.50 32.80 -4.73
N ARG A 27 -14.17 32.82 -4.59
CA ARG A 27 -13.29 33.83 -5.18
C ARG A 27 -13.06 33.63 -6.69
N HIS A 28 -13.53 32.50 -7.22
CA HIS A 28 -13.21 32.05 -8.57
C HIS A 28 -14.47 32.05 -9.43
N SER A 29 -14.34 32.60 -10.64
CA SER A 29 -15.46 32.70 -11.59
C SER A 29 -15.83 31.38 -12.26
N SER A 30 -14.97 30.36 -12.21
CA SER A 30 -15.22 29.05 -12.82
C SER A 30 -14.84 27.91 -11.89
N ALA A 31 -15.58 26.80 -11.97
CA ALA A 31 -15.34 25.61 -11.16
C ALA A 31 -13.95 25.03 -11.40
N HIS A 32 -13.46 25.10 -12.64
CA HIS A 32 -12.11 24.71 -13.00
C HIS A 32 -11.04 25.51 -12.24
N ASN A 33 -11.16 26.84 -12.21
CA ASN A 33 -10.20 27.69 -11.50
C ASN A 33 -10.26 27.46 -9.99
N ALA A 34 -11.46 27.26 -9.44
CA ALA A 34 -11.65 26.91 -8.03
C ALA A 34 -10.96 25.58 -7.68
N ALA A 35 -11.11 24.56 -8.53
CA ALA A 35 -10.47 23.26 -8.33
C ALA A 35 -8.94 23.36 -8.41
N ILE A 36 -8.39 24.13 -9.35
CA ILE A 36 -6.95 24.37 -9.44
C ILE A 36 -6.42 25.09 -8.20
N ALA A 37 -7.12 26.12 -7.74
CA ALA A 37 -6.74 26.85 -6.55
C ALA A 37 -6.70 25.92 -5.32
N LEU A 38 -7.76 25.13 -5.11
CA LEU A 38 -7.84 24.14 -4.03
C LEU A 38 -6.71 23.10 -4.12
N GLN A 39 -6.43 22.59 -5.32
CA GLN A 39 -5.32 21.66 -5.53
C GLN A 39 -3.98 22.29 -5.16
N ASN A 40 -3.73 23.54 -5.56
CA ASN A 40 -2.50 24.26 -5.25
C ASN A 40 -2.34 24.50 -3.75
N GLU A 41 -3.43 24.79 -3.03
CA GLU A 41 -3.45 24.94 -1.58
C GLU A 41 -3.03 23.65 -0.88
N PHE A 42 -3.61 22.50 -1.27
CA PHE A 42 -3.21 21.21 -0.72
C PHE A 42 -1.76 20.87 -1.02
N GLU A 43 -1.30 21.08 -2.26
CA GLU A 43 0.08 20.83 -2.63
C GLU A 43 1.07 21.70 -1.85
N THR A 44 0.70 22.95 -1.57
CA THR A 44 1.53 23.88 -0.78
C THR A 44 1.59 23.44 0.68
N MET A 45 0.44 23.08 1.27
CA MET A 45 0.37 22.56 2.64
C MET A 45 1.22 21.28 2.82
N VAL A 46 1.15 20.35 1.86
CA VAL A 46 1.97 19.13 1.88
C VAL A 46 3.45 19.44 1.64
N LEU A 47 3.78 20.45 0.84
CA LEU A 47 5.17 20.83 0.60
C LEU A 47 5.83 21.45 1.84
N GLU A 48 5.09 22.29 2.57
CA GLU A 48 5.55 22.98 3.78
C GLU A 48 5.75 22.03 4.96
N ASP A 49 4.83 21.09 5.20
CA ASP A 49 4.94 20.11 6.28
C ASP A 49 5.64 18.80 5.84
N THR A 50 6.89 18.64 6.26
CA THR A 50 7.69 17.43 5.99
C THR A 50 7.08 16.14 6.56
N LYS A 51 6.36 16.19 7.69
CA LYS A 51 5.68 15.02 8.27
C LYS A 51 4.46 14.65 7.44
N LEU A 52 3.67 15.65 7.04
CA LEU A 52 2.51 15.44 6.16
C LEU A 52 2.95 14.90 4.79
N ARG A 53 4.03 15.44 4.22
CA ARG A 53 4.65 14.90 3.00
C ARG A 53 5.07 13.45 3.15
N GLY A 54 5.69 13.09 4.26
CA GLY A 54 6.05 11.70 4.56
C GLY A 54 4.82 10.78 4.57
N LYS A 55 3.71 11.22 5.16
CA LYS A 55 2.43 10.47 5.16
C LYS A 55 1.83 10.36 3.76
N ALA A 56 1.82 11.44 2.98
CA ALA A 56 1.34 11.44 1.60
C ALA A 56 2.14 10.45 0.71
N CYS A 57 3.47 10.44 0.83
CA CYS A 57 4.32 9.47 0.12
C CYS A 57 4.02 8.02 0.53
N LYS A 58 3.80 7.75 1.83
CA LYS A 58 3.41 6.43 2.32
C LYS A 58 2.03 6.01 1.78
N ALA A 59 1.05 6.91 1.80
CA ALA A 59 -0.29 6.69 1.27
C ALA A 59 -0.27 6.35 -0.23
N TYR A 60 0.44 7.13 -1.05
CA TYR A 60 0.62 6.85 -2.47
C TYR A 60 1.28 5.49 -2.70
N THR A 61 2.31 5.14 -1.91
CA THR A 61 2.99 3.84 -2.03
C THR A 61 2.05 2.68 -1.67
N SER A 62 1.22 2.84 -0.63
CA SER A 62 0.20 1.85 -0.27
C SER A 62 -0.82 1.67 -1.38
N TRP A 63 -1.32 2.78 -1.93
CA TRP A 63 -2.25 2.78 -3.05
C TRP A 63 -1.66 2.10 -4.29
N MET A 64 -0.39 2.35 -4.62
CA MET A 64 0.27 1.70 -5.75
C MET A 64 0.41 0.18 -5.56
N ARG A 65 0.64 -0.29 -4.33
CA ARG A 65 0.63 -1.73 -4.01
C ARG A 65 -0.77 -2.33 -4.16
N PHE A 66 -1.79 -1.64 -3.65
CA PHE A 66 -3.20 -2.03 -3.81
C PHE A 66 -3.61 -2.08 -5.30
N TYR A 67 -3.34 -1.02 -6.07
CA TYR A 67 -3.64 -1.00 -7.50
C TYR A 67 -2.87 -2.09 -8.26
N SER A 68 -1.74 -2.54 -7.70
CA SER A 68 -0.97 -3.64 -8.25
C SER A 68 -1.51 -5.03 -7.91
N SER A 69 -2.40 -5.17 -6.93
CA SER A 69 -2.92 -6.46 -6.48
C SER A 69 -4.10 -6.98 -7.31
N TYR A 70 -4.67 -6.17 -8.22
CA TYR A 70 -5.79 -6.60 -9.04
C TYR A 70 -5.51 -7.92 -9.79
N PRO A 71 -6.47 -8.89 -9.76
CA PRO A 71 -6.33 -10.17 -10.42
C PRO A 71 -6.26 -10.00 -11.94
N ARG A 72 -5.75 -11.03 -12.64
CA ARG A 72 -5.56 -10.96 -14.10
C ARG A 72 -6.84 -10.63 -14.86
N ASP A 73 -7.96 -11.18 -14.42
CA ASP A 73 -9.27 -11.02 -15.05
C ASP A 73 -9.79 -9.58 -14.98
N MET A 74 -9.30 -8.78 -14.03
CA MET A 74 -9.67 -7.37 -13.87
C MET A 74 -8.68 -6.41 -14.56
N ARG A 75 -7.61 -6.91 -15.19
CA ARG A 75 -6.57 -6.06 -15.80
C ARG A 75 -7.02 -5.36 -17.07
N GLU A 76 -8.10 -5.80 -17.70
CA GLU A 76 -8.69 -5.09 -18.84
C GLU A 76 -9.16 -3.70 -18.41
N ILE A 77 -9.75 -3.60 -17.22
CA ILE A 77 -10.24 -2.35 -16.64
C ILE A 77 -9.13 -1.66 -15.85
N PHE A 78 -8.39 -2.39 -15.01
CA PHE A 78 -7.36 -1.86 -14.12
C PHE A 78 -5.95 -2.18 -14.61
N ASN A 79 -5.59 -1.61 -15.76
CA ASN A 79 -4.27 -1.84 -16.35
C ASN A 79 -3.23 -0.84 -15.83
N ARG A 80 -2.23 -1.39 -15.13
CA ARG A 80 -1.11 -0.62 -14.55
C ARG A 80 -0.18 0.01 -15.58
N ARG A 81 -0.16 -0.52 -16.81
CA ARG A 81 0.70 -0.01 -17.90
C ARG A 81 0.10 1.20 -18.59
N THR A 82 -1.23 1.29 -18.65
CA THR A 82 -1.94 2.41 -19.27
C THR A 82 -2.26 3.51 -18.25
N ALA A 83 -2.30 3.17 -16.95
CA ALA A 83 -2.52 4.13 -15.89
C ALA A 83 -1.37 5.16 -15.78
N HIS A 84 -1.69 6.43 -15.98
CA HIS A 84 -0.74 7.52 -15.80
C HIS A 84 -0.52 7.80 -14.30
N LEU A 85 0.53 7.19 -13.73
CA LEU A 85 0.86 7.26 -12.29
C LEU A 85 1.01 8.69 -11.76
N GLY A 86 1.34 9.65 -12.63
CA GLY A 86 1.43 11.07 -12.27
C GLY A 86 0.08 11.66 -11.81
N HIS A 87 -1.05 11.25 -12.40
CA HIS A 87 -2.36 11.75 -11.98
C HIS A 87 -2.69 11.31 -10.56
N TYR A 88 -2.39 10.05 -10.25
CA TYR A 88 -2.62 9.51 -8.92
C TYR A 88 -1.69 10.13 -7.88
N ALA A 89 -0.42 10.38 -8.23
CA ALA A 89 0.49 11.14 -7.36
C ALA A 89 -0.08 12.54 -7.03
N LYS A 90 -0.66 13.20 -8.04
CA LYS A 90 -1.31 14.51 -7.87
C LYS A 90 -2.54 14.46 -6.95
N SER A 91 -3.31 13.37 -6.95
CA SER A 91 -4.42 13.17 -6.00
C SER A 91 -3.98 13.09 -4.54
N PHE A 92 -2.72 12.74 -4.26
CA PHE A 92 -2.13 12.82 -2.92
C PHE A 92 -1.41 14.16 -2.65
N ALA A 93 -1.65 15.16 -3.50
CA ALA A 93 -1.01 16.48 -3.45
C ALA A 93 0.53 16.44 -3.50
N LEU A 94 1.09 15.40 -4.14
CA LEU A 94 2.54 15.25 -4.33
C LEU A 94 2.96 15.89 -5.65
N ARG A 95 3.90 16.84 -5.58
CA ARG A 95 4.54 17.47 -6.76
C ARG A 95 5.68 16.64 -7.36
N GLU A 96 6.13 15.63 -6.64
CA GLU A 96 7.27 14.81 -7.02
C GLU A 96 6.86 13.77 -8.07
N THR A 97 7.79 13.37 -8.95
CA THR A 97 7.49 12.34 -9.94
C THR A 97 7.30 10.97 -9.27
N PRO A 98 6.48 10.07 -9.84
CA PRO A 98 6.24 8.72 -9.30
C PRO A 98 7.53 7.96 -8.94
N GLN A 99 8.59 8.12 -9.74
CA GLN A 99 9.89 7.49 -9.51
C GLN A 99 10.58 8.04 -8.26
N ARG A 100 10.52 9.37 -8.03
CA ARG A 100 11.08 10.01 -6.83
C ARG A 100 10.32 9.61 -5.57
N ILE A 101 8.99 9.58 -5.64
CA ILE A 101 8.12 9.19 -4.52
C ILE A 101 8.43 7.74 -4.10
N GLY A 102 8.59 6.82 -5.07
CA GLY A 102 8.95 5.43 -4.79
C GLY A 102 10.29 5.28 -4.07
N GLY A 103 11.28 6.12 -4.39
CA GLY A 103 12.56 6.17 -3.68
C GLY A 103 12.42 6.69 -2.24
N MET A 104 11.59 7.70 -2.02
CA MET A 104 11.33 8.27 -0.70
C MET A 104 10.54 7.32 0.21
N GLY A 105 9.55 6.61 -0.35
CA GLY A 105 8.78 5.61 0.38
C GLY A 105 9.64 4.49 0.97
N LYS A 106 10.66 4.02 0.23
CA LYS A 106 11.63 3.02 0.73
C LYS A 106 12.43 3.54 1.92
N LYS A 107 12.98 4.76 1.81
CA LYS A 107 13.76 5.39 2.88
C LYS A 107 12.92 5.64 4.13
N LEU A 108 11.66 6.04 3.97
CA LEU A 108 10.72 6.24 5.07
C LEU A 108 10.41 4.92 5.80
N HIS A 109 10.22 3.83 5.07
CA HIS A 109 9.97 2.51 5.67
C HIS A 109 11.19 1.96 6.43
N GLU A 110 12.39 2.21 5.92
CA GLU A 110 13.64 1.82 6.58
C GLU A 110 13.88 2.60 7.89
N LYS A 111 13.53 3.89 7.90
CA LYS A 111 13.55 4.71 9.11
C LYS A 111 12.53 4.25 10.17
N ASP A 112 11.32 3.88 9.76
CA ASP A 112 10.31 3.36 10.70
C ASP A 112 10.77 2.01 11.29
N ASN A 113 11.27 1.08 10.46
CA ASN A 113 11.73 -0.23 10.90
C ASN A 113 12.94 -0.17 11.83
N SER A 114 13.86 0.77 11.62
CA SER A 114 15.02 0.95 12.51
C SER A 114 14.63 1.54 13.88
N GLN A 115 13.52 2.27 13.96
CA GLN A 115 13.00 2.80 15.23
C GLN A 115 12.13 1.78 15.99
N GLN A 116 11.52 0.81 15.31
CA GLN A 116 10.66 -0.21 15.90
C GLN A 116 11.39 -1.54 16.19
N GLN A 117 12.65 -1.51 16.64
CA GLN A 117 13.20 -2.67 17.33
C GLN A 117 12.52 -2.81 18.69
N HIS A 118 11.32 -3.41 18.68
CA HIS A 118 10.76 -3.98 19.88
C HIS A 118 11.67 -5.15 20.26
N ASN A 119 12.40 -5.00 21.37
CA ASN A 119 13.12 -6.09 22.02
C ASN A 119 12.09 -7.08 22.55
N ASN A 120 11.48 -7.85 21.64
CA ASN A 120 10.76 -9.05 22.00
C ASN A 120 11.80 -9.98 22.63
N ARG A 121 11.78 -10.03 23.95
CA ARG A 121 12.65 -10.76 24.88
C ARG A 121 12.61 -12.30 24.72
N LEU A 122 12.37 -12.77 23.50
CA LEU A 122 12.34 -14.16 23.06
C LEU A 122 13.27 -14.41 21.86
N THR A 123 13.93 -13.38 21.32
CA THR A 123 15.06 -13.59 20.40
C THR A 123 16.29 -13.90 21.23
N ASN A 124 16.70 -15.17 21.22
CA ASN A 124 17.87 -15.75 21.86
C ASN A 124 19.07 -14.79 21.95
N GLU A 125 19.29 -14.19 23.12
CA GLU A 125 20.62 -13.75 23.54
C GLU A 125 21.48 -15.01 23.59
N LYS A 126 22.47 -15.10 22.71
CA LYS A 126 23.54 -16.10 22.87
C LYS A 126 24.38 -15.63 24.06
N PRO A 127 24.63 -16.46 25.09
CA PRO A 127 25.55 -16.08 26.14
C PRO A 127 26.94 -15.89 25.52
N ASP A 128 27.56 -14.77 25.88
CA ASP A 128 28.88 -14.37 25.43
C ASP A 128 29.93 -15.44 25.72
N GLY A 129 30.78 -15.69 24.72
CA GLY A 129 32.11 -16.29 24.92
C GLY A 129 32.22 -17.79 24.67
N GLU A 130 32.18 -18.23 23.41
CA GLU A 130 32.88 -19.46 22.98
C GLU A 130 33.30 -19.31 21.49
N PRO A 131 34.59 -19.52 21.13
CA PRO A 131 35.05 -19.39 19.75
C PRO A 131 34.48 -20.52 18.88
N VAL A 132 33.90 -20.16 17.75
CA VAL A 132 33.31 -21.09 16.78
C VAL A 132 34.39 -22.02 16.21
N LYS A 133 34.52 -23.23 16.78
CA LYS A 133 35.21 -24.34 16.11
C LYS A 133 34.33 -24.88 14.99
N LYS A 134 34.79 -24.70 13.74
CA LYS A 134 34.26 -25.37 12.56
C LYS A 134 34.36 -26.88 12.74
N GLN A 135 33.24 -27.57 12.96
CA GLN A 135 33.15 -29.01 12.74
C GLN A 135 32.17 -29.29 11.60
N LYS A 136 32.74 -29.75 10.48
CA LYS A 136 32.03 -30.53 9.45
C LYS A 136 31.41 -31.76 10.12
N ARG A 137 30.11 -31.99 9.92
CA ARG A 137 29.54 -33.35 9.90
C ARG A 137 28.42 -33.46 8.85
N GLN A 138 28.62 -34.43 7.97
CA GLN A 138 27.63 -35.04 7.08
C GLN A 138 26.55 -35.75 7.91
N GLY A 139 25.35 -35.90 7.34
CA GLY A 139 24.33 -36.84 7.82
C GLY A 139 22.90 -36.39 7.55
N ASP A 140 22.23 -37.13 6.66
CA ASP A 140 20.81 -37.03 6.29
C ASP A 140 19.86 -37.19 7.49
N GLU A 141 18.89 -36.27 7.63
CA GLU A 141 17.50 -36.53 8.05
C GLU A 141 16.64 -35.25 7.87
N PRO A 142 15.41 -35.33 7.33
CA PRO A 142 14.59 -34.15 7.11
C PRO A 142 13.81 -33.78 8.38
N LYS A 143 14.33 -32.84 9.18
CA LYS A 143 13.59 -32.23 10.30
C LYS A 143 12.47 -31.32 9.80
N MET A 144 11.34 -31.94 9.47
CA MET A 144 10.06 -31.26 9.20
C MET A 144 9.49 -30.73 10.53
N GLY A 145 9.93 -29.54 10.97
CA GLY A 145 9.50 -29.01 12.28
C GLY A 145 9.53 -27.50 12.50
N LEU A 146 10.04 -26.70 11.57
CA LEU A 146 10.11 -25.24 11.73
C LEU A 146 9.19 -24.48 10.76
N LEU A 147 9.04 -24.99 9.54
CA LEU A 147 8.27 -24.32 8.46
C LEU A 147 6.76 -24.23 8.73
N LYS A 148 6.20 -25.14 9.54
CA LYS A 148 4.77 -25.13 9.88
C LYS A 148 4.41 -23.99 10.87
N ARG A 149 5.36 -23.60 11.73
CA ARG A 149 5.16 -22.52 12.71
C ARG A 149 5.30 -21.12 12.09
N VAL A 150 6.14 -20.99 11.05
CA VAL A 150 6.28 -19.74 10.28
C VAL A 150 5.04 -19.43 9.44
N ARG A 151 4.32 -20.46 8.93
CA ARG A 151 3.06 -20.25 8.21
C ARG A 151 1.96 -19.63 9.08
N MET A 152 1.92 -19.94 10.38
CA MET A 152 0.92 -19.40 11.31
C MET A 152 1.13 -17.93 11.66
N LEU A 153 2.32 -17.38 11.43
CA LEU A 153 2.65 -15.98 11.73
C LEU A 153 2.63 -15.07 10.49
N ASN A 154 2.44 -15.66 9.30
CA ASN A 154 2.34 -14.95 8.03
C ASN A 154 0.91 -14.96 7.47
N THR A 155 -0.11 -14.99 8.33
CA THR A 155 -1.48 -14.69 7.91
C THR A 155 -1.54 -13.18 7.65
N SER A 156 -1.35 -12.82 6.39
CA SER A 156 -1.71 -11.50 5.88
C SER A 156 -3.16 -11.22 6.26
N GLU A 157 -3.44 -10.00 6.69
CA GLU A 157 -4.78 -9.42 6.86
C GLU A 157 -5.63 -9.42 5.56
N TYR A 158 -5.03 -9.84 4.43
CA TYR A 158 -5.69 -10.06 3.15
C TYR A 158 -5.87 -11.54 2.78
N ASP A 159 -5.46 -12.48 3.63
CA ASP A 159 -5.71 -13.91 3.37
C ASP A 159 -7.16 -14.24 3.74
N SER A 160 -7.87 -14.89 2.81
CA SER A 160 -9.32 -15.11 2.87
C SER A 160 -9.82 -15.92 4.07
N GLY A 161 -8.92 -16.43 4.92
CA GLY A 161 -9.25 -17.24 6.09
C GLY A 161 -9.89 -18.60 5.75
N LEU A 162 -9.89 -18.99 4.48
CA LEU A 162 -10.47 -20.24 4.00
C LEU A 162 -9.37 -21.25 3.70
N GLU A 163 -9.50 -22.45 4.27
CA GLU A 163 -8.60 -23.57 3.99
C GLU A 163 -8.65 -23.95 2.50
N PRO A 164 -7.50 -24.19 1.84
CA PRO A 164 -7.50 -24.61 0.45
C PRO A 164 -8.19 -25.97 0.30
N ALA A 165 -9.15 -26.04 -0.64
CA ALA A 165 -9.89 -27.27 -0.93
C ALA A 165 -8.92 -28.41 -1.25
N LYS A 166 -8.99 -29.48 -0.44
CA LYS A 166 -8.15 -30.67 -0.61
C LYS A 166 -8.46 -31.32 -1.96
N LYS A 167 -7.49 -31.31 -2.88
CA LYS A 167 -7.62 -32.04 -4.15
C LYS A 167 -7.67 -33.54 -3.87
N PRO A 168 -8.61 -34.30 -4.48
CA PRO A 168 -8.64 -35.75 -4.32
C PRO A 168 -7.37 -36.37 -4.92
N LYS A 169 -6.80 -37.34 -4.21
CA LYS A 169 -5.69 -38.15 -4.73
C LYS A 169 -6.23 -38.98 -5.89
N LYS A 170 -5.57 -38.93 -7.04
CA LYS A 170 -5.83 -39.88 -8.13
C LYS A 170 -5.41 -41.26 -7.65
N SER A 171 -6.37 -42.18 -7.60
CA SER A 171 -6.13 -43.62 -7.54
C SER A 171 -5.64 -44.14 -8.88
#